data_AF-A0A955C0M0-F1
#
_entry.id   AF-A0A955C0M0-F1
#
_cell.length_a   1.000
_cell.length_b   1.000
_cell.length_c   1.000
_cell.angle_alpha   90.00
_cell.angle_beta   90.00
_cell.angle_gamma   90.00
#
_symmetry.space_group_name_H-M   'P 1'
#
loop_
_entity.id
_entity.type
_entity.pdbx_description
1 polymer ?
#
loop_
_entity_poly.entity_id
_entity_poly.type
_entity_poly.pdbx_seq_one_letter_code
_entity_poly.pdbx_strand_id
1 'polypeptide(L)'
;MADVRFLGVRIPELDLVDDEAERKALVKHALRRLHARPTLWLRMIVFFVLIIGFAVVMSITLRRWLPDPAFVGGVLGGVGGGGVMWLVGWTLREEARRIIREQLRARGVPICIRCGYDLRGSPTPKCPECGFDNPPV
;
A
#
# COMPACT_ATOMS: atom_id res chain seq x y z
N MET A 1 0.18 -23.69 -9.75
CA MET A 1 0.24 -22.21 -9.87
C MET A 1 0.76 -21.67 -8.55
N ALA A 2 2.01 -21.17 -8.52
CA ALA A 2 2.56 -20.60 -7.29
C ALA A 2 1.95 -19.21 -7.08
N ASP A 3 1.20 -19.04 -5.99
CA ASP A 3 0.55 -17.78 -5.61
C ASP A 3 1.63 -16.75 -5.24
N VAL A 4 1.93 -15.82 -6.15
CA VAL A 4 2.90 -14.74 -5.90
C VAL A 4 2.26 -13.75 -4.94
N ARG A 5 2.47 -13.96 -3.64
CA ARG A 5 1.99 -13.07 -2.58
C ARG A 5 2.98 -11.93 -2.35
N PHE A 6 2.50 -10.70 -2.48
CA PHE A 6 3.23 -9.52 -2.07
C PHE A 6 2.91 -9.22 -0.61
N LEU A 7 3.88 -9.36 0.29
CA LEU A 7 3.67 -9.17 1.74
C LEU A 7 2.49 -10.02 2.28
N GLY A 8 2.33 -11.25 1.76
CA GLY A 8 1.23 -12.14 2.14
C GLY A 8 -0.12 -11.84 1.47
N VAL A 9 -0.18 -10.86 0.58
CA VAL A 9 -1.41 -10.38 -0.05
C VAL A 9 -1.42 -10.67 -1.56
N ARG A 10 -2.54 -11.19 -2.07
CA ARG A 10 -2.78 -11.39 -3.51
C ARG A 10 -3.06 -10.07 -4.22
N ILE A 11 -2.37 -9.83 -5.34
CA ILE A 11 -2.56 -8.67 -6.21
C ILE A 11 -3.30 -9.15 -7.48
N PRO A 12 -4.60 -8.83 -7.64
CA PRO A 12 -5.40 -9.35 -8.77
C PRO A 12 -4.89 -8.88 -10.13
N GLU A 13 -4.24 -7.71 -10.20
CA GLU A 13 -3.70 -7.18 -11.46
C GLU A 13 -2.57 -8.04 -12.06
N LEU A 14 -1.92 -8.89 -11.25
CA LEU A 14 -0.91 -9.82 -11.75
C LEU A 14 -1.53 -11.01 -12.49
N ASP A 15 -2.83 -11.28 -12.33
CA ASP A 15 -3.52 -12.35 -13.06
C ASP A 15 -3.66 -12.03 -14.57
N LEU A 16 -3.37 -10.78 -14.98
CA LEU A 16 -3.30 -10.36 -16.38
C LEU A 16 -2.02 -10.77 -17.10
N VAL A 17 -1.03 -11.29 -16.38
CA VAL A 17 0.27 -11.70 -16.92
C VAL A 17 0.39 -13.22 -16.82
N ASP A 18 0.42 -13.89 -17.96
CA ASP A 18 0.41 -15.36 -18.01
C ASP A 18 1.73 -15.96 -17.50
N ASP A 19 2.87 -15.34 -17.82
CA ASP A 19 4.18 -15.85 -17.40
C ASP A 19 4.48 -15.57 -15.91
N GLU A 20 4.83 -16.61 -15.17
CA GLU A 20 5.18 -16.51 -13.75
C GLU A 20 6.53 -15.80 -13.54
N ALA A 21 7.49 -15.99 -14.45
CA ALA A 21 8.79 -15.33 -14.35
C ALA A 21 8.63 -13.81 -14.56
N GLU A 22 7.81 -13.42 -15.53
CA GLU A 22 7.43 -12.02 -15.76
C GLU A 22 6.70 -11.40 -14.56
N ARG A 23 5.74 -12.11 -13.95
CA ARG A 23 5.06 -11.67 -12.71
C ARG A 23 6.04 -11.38 -11.58
N LYS A 24 6.98 -12.29 -11.32
CA LYS A 24 8.03 -12.12 -10.31
C LYS A 24 8.94 -10.93 -10.63
N ALA A 25 9.29 -10.74 -11.90
CA ALA A 25 10.10 -9.61 -12.34
C ALA A 25 9.39 -8.25 -12.12
N LEU A 26 8.10 -8.16 -12.45
CA LEU A 26 7.26 -6.97 -12.21
C LEU A 26 7.21 -6.61 -10.72
N VAL A 27 6.94 -7.59 -9.86
CA VAL A 27 6.90 -7.40 -8.41
C VAL A 27 8.25 -6.94 -7.87
N LYS A 28 9.34 -7.60 -8.28
CA LYS A 28 10.70 -7.25 -7.85
C LYS A 28 11.08 -5.83 -8.29
N HIS A 29 10.69 -5.44 -9.51
CA HIS A 29 10.92 -4.09 -10.02
C HIS A 29 10.09 -3.06 -9.26
N ALA A 30 8.83 -3.36 -8.95
CA ALA A 30 7.97 -2.51 -8.14
C ALA A 30 8.54 -2.28 -6.73
N LEU A 31 9.04 -3.33 -6.06
CA LEU A 31 9.70 -3.23 -4.76
C LEU A 31 10.93 -2.32 -4.78
N ARG A 32 11.81 -2.50 -5.77
CA ARG A 32 13.01 -1.64 -5.92
C ARG A 32 12.61 -0.17 -6.11
N ARG A 33 11.61 0.09 -6.95
CA ARG A 33 11.13 1.46 -7.19
C ARG A 33 10.46 2.07 -5.97
N LEU A 34 9.74 1.27 -5.19
CA LEU A 34 9.15 1.68 -3.92
C LEU A 34 10.23 2.08 -2.91
N HIS A 35 11.26 1.25 -2.75
CA HIS A 35 12.40 1.53 -1.85
C HIS A 35 13.19 2.77 -2.28
N ALA A 36 13.27 3.05 -3.59
CA ALA A 36 13.97 4.20 -4.14
C ALA A 36 13.22 5.54 -4.00
N ARG A 37 11.99 5.57 -3.47
CA ARG A 37 11.22 6.82 -3.28
C ARG A 37 11.47 7.41 -1.88
N PRO A 38 12.35 8.42 -1.72
CA PRO A 38 12.66 8.98 -0.40
C PRO A 38 11.46 9.69 0.25
N THR A 39 10.54 10.23 -0.57
CA THR A 39 9.32 10.88 -0.08
C THR A 39 8.39 9.92 0.66
N LEU A 40 8.32 8.64 0.24
CA LEU A 40 7.54 7.61 0.91
C LEU A 40 8.14 7.31 2.30
N TRP A 41 9.46 7.10 2.36
CA TRP A 41 10.18 6.88 3.61
C TRP A 41 10.07 8.06 4.56
N LEU A 42 10.23 9.29 4.07
CA LEU A 42 10.06 10.50 4.87
C LEU A 42 8.66 10.58 5.46
N ARG A 43 7.61 10.31 4.67
CA ARG A 43 6.23 10.24 5.18
C ARG A 43 6.09 9.18 6.27
N MET A 44 6.62 7.98 6.07
CA MET A 44 6.59 6.91 7.07
C MET A 44 7.30 7.30 8.36
N ILE A 45 8.47 7.93 8.28
CA ILE A 45 9.23 8.42 9.44
C ILE A 45 8.43 9.49 10.18
N VAL A 46 7.89 10.49 9.47
CA VAL A 46 7.09 11.55 10.08
C VAL A 46 5.87 10.97 10.81
N PHE A 47 5.13 10.06 10.17
CA PHE A 47 4.00 9.39 10.81
C PHE A 47 4.41 8.60 12.06
N PHE A 48 5.52 7.87 11.98
CA PHE A 48 6.03 7.09 13.11
C PHE A 48 6.40 7.98 14.30
N VAL A 49 7.08 9.09 14.05
CA VAL A 49 7.42 10.09 15.08
C VAL A 49 6.16 10.69 15.70
N LEU A 50 5.15 11.03 14.90
CA LEU A 50 3.88 11.58 15.40
C LEU A 50 3.14 10.57 16.29
N ILE A 51 3.08 9.29 15.89
CA ILE A 51 2.40 8.25 16.67
C ILE A 51 3.14 7.98 17.99
N ILE A 52 4.47 7.91 17.97
CA ILE A 52 5.27 7.76 19.20
C ILE A 52 5.08 8.97 20.11
N GLY A 53 5.21 10.18 19.57
CA GLY A 53 5.04 11.41 20.34
C GLY A 53 3.66 11.47 21.00
N PHE A 54 2.60 11.14 20.24
CA PHE A 54 1.25 11.05 20.76
C PHE A 54 1.11 9.99 21.85
N ALA A 55 1.66 8.78 21.66
CA ALA A 55 1.61 7.72 22.64
C ALA A 55 2.33 8.09 23.95
N VAL A 56 3.47 8.79 23.86
CA VAL A 56 4.21 9.30 25.02
C VAL A 56 3.40 10.34 25.79
N VAL A 57 2.86 11.35 25.10
CA VAL A 57 2.03 12.40 25.73
C VAL A 57 0.79 11.79 26.37
N MET A 58 0.14 10.85 25.68
CA MET A 58 -1.05 10.16 26.18
C MET A 58 -0.72 9.31 27.41
N SER A 59 0.43 8.61 27.41
CA SER A 59 0.91 7.82 28.55
C SER A 59 1.17 8.70 29.78
N ILE A 60 1.83 9.85 29.61
CA ILE A 60 2.08 10.81 30.70
C ILE A 60 0.76 11.34 31.28
N THR A 61 -0.20 11.64 30.40
CA THR A 61 -1.51 12.19 30.80
C THR A 61 -2.35 11.13 31.53
N LEU A 62 -2.45 9.92 30.99
CA LEU A 62 -3.25 8.82 31.54
C LEU A 62 -2.70 8.30 32.87
N ARG A 63 -1.37 8.33 33.09
CA ARG A 63 -0.75 7.97 34.37
C ARG A 63 -1.22 8.81 35.56
N ARG A 64 -1.81 10.00 35.31
CA ARG A 64 -2.42 10.82 36.37
C ARG A 64 -3.80 10.32 36.80
N TRP A 65 -4.48 9.54 35.96
CA TRP A 65 -5.87 9.12 36.15
C TRP A 65 -6.01 7.61 36.40
N LEU A 66 -5.07 6.80 35.91
CA LEU A 66 -5.14 5.34 35.98
C LEU A 66 -4.11 4.78 36.97
N PRO A 67 -4.53 3.84 37.86
CA PRO A 67 -3.65 3.31 38.91
C PRO A 67 -2.62 2.30 38.41
N ASP A 68 -2.85 1.64 37.26
CA ASP A 68 -1.94 0.63 36.70
C ASP A 68 -1.21 1.13 35.44
N PRO A 69 0.09 1.49 35.54
CA PRO A 69 0.88 1.94 34.39
C PRO A 69 1.18 0.82 33.38
N ALA A 70 1.14 -0.46 33.79
CA ALA A 70 1.39 -1.58 32.90
C ALA A 70 0.25 -1.74 31.89
N PHE A 71 -0.99 -1.63 32.36
CA PHE A 71 -2.17 -1.69 31.50
C PHE A 71 -2.17 -0.56 30.44
N VAL A 72 -1.88 0.67 30.84
CA VAL A 72 -1.81 1.83 29.93
C VAL A 72 -0.73 1.63 28.87
N GLY A 73 0.46 1.16 29.27
CA GLY A 73 1.56 0.87 28.35
C GLY A 73 1.19 -0.21 27.34
N GLY A 74 0.54 -1.29 27.80
CA GLY A 74 0.09 -2.40 26.94
C GLY A 74 -0.93 -1.94 25.90
N VAL A 75 -1.97 -1.21 26.31
CA VAL A 75 -3.01 -0.72 25.39
C VAL A 75 -2.45 0.27 24.37
N LEU A 76 -1.67 1.27 24.81
CA LEU A 76 -1.08 2.26 23.90
C LEU A 76 -0.07 1.61 22.95
N GLY A 77 0.74 0.66 23.44
CA GLY A 77 1.68 -0.08 22.62
C GLY A 77 0.99 -0.94 21.56
N GLY A 78 -0.07 -1.67 21.95
CA GLY A 78 -0.86 -2.50 21.04
C GLY A 78 -1.58 -1.70 19.96
N VAL A 79 -2.33 -0.66 20.36
CA VAL A 79 -3.07 0.21 19.43
C VAL A 79 -2.12 0.98 18.53
N GLY A 80 -1.05 1.57 19.10
CA GLY A 80 -0.04 2.31 18.35
C GLY A 80 0.71 1.42 17.36
N GLY A 81 1.21 0.27 17.80
CA GLY A 81 1.94 -0.67 16.95
C GLY A 81 1.06 -1.26 15.84
N GLY A 82 -0.15 -1.69 16.17
CA GLY A 82 -1.12 -2.20 15.21
C GLY A 82 -1.52 -1.15 14.17
N GLY A 83 -1.78 0.09 14.63
CA GLY A 83 -2.10 1.22 13.75
C GLY A 83 -0.96 1.55 12.78
N VAL A 84 0.30 1.56 13.26
CA VAL A 84 1.48 1.76 12.41
C VAL A 84 1.59 0.65 11.36
N MET A 85 1.53 -0.63 11.78
CA MET A 85 1.65 -1.75 10.84
C MET A 85 0.54 -1.73 9.78
N TRP A 86 -0.69 -1.43 10.18
CA TRP A 86 -1.83 -1.33 9.26
C TRP A 86 -1.66 -0.18 8.26
N LEU A 87 -1.29 1.02 8.73
CA LEU A 87 -1.09 2.19 7.87
C LEU A 87 0.07 1.99 6.89
N VAL A 88 1.18 1.43 7.36
CA VAL A 88 2.35 1.11 6.51
C VAL A 88 1.95 0.06 5.47
N GLY A 89 1.29 -1.02 5.89
CA GLY A 89 0.81 -2.05 4.98
C GLY A 89 -0.14 -1.50 3.91
N TRP A 90 -1.09 -0.64 4.29
CA TRP A 90 -1.99 0.02 3.34
C TRP A 90 -1.20 0.91 2.37
N THR A 91 -0.36 1.81 2.88
CA THR A 91 0.37 2.77 2.02
C THR A 91 1.28 2.07 1.02
N LEU A 92 2.05 1.06 1.49
CA LEU A 92 2.92 0.27 0.61
C LEU A 92 2.12 -0.50 -0.44
N ARG A 93 0.96 -1.05 -0.07
CA ARG A 93 0.08 -1.79 -0.98
C ARG A 93 -0.49 -0.91 -2.08
N GLU A 94 -0.94 0.30 -1.74
CA GLU A 94 -1.53 1.22 -2.71
C GLU A 94 -0.47 1.71 -3.72
N GLU A 95 0.71 2.08 -3.23
CA GLU A 95 1.82 2.50 -4.10
C GLU A 95 2.36 1.34 -4.96
N ALA A 96 2.47 0.13 -4.40
CA ALA A 96 2.88 -1.05 -5.16
C ALA A 96 1.89 -1.36 -6.29
N ARG A 97 0.57 -1.33 -6.01
CA ARG A 97 -0.47 -1.51 -7.02
C ARG A 97 -0.37 -0.46 -8.12
N ARG A 98 -0.21 0.80 -7.75
CA ARG A 98 -0.03 1.89 -8.72
C ARG A 98 1.18 1.66 -9.62
N ILE A 99 2.34 1.31 -9.05
CA ILE A 99 3.57 1.05 -9.81
C ILE A 99 3.40 -0.16 -10.74
N ILE A 100 2.72 -1.22 -10.30
CA ILE A 100 2.44 -2.40 -11.13
C ILE A 100 1.52 -2.01 -12.30
N ARG A 101 0.43 -1.28 -12.04
CA ARG A 101 -0.49 -0.81 -13.09
C ARG A 101 0.20 0.10 -14.11
N GLU A 102 1.08 0.99 -13.66
CA GLU A 102 1.92 1.82 -14.53
C GLU A 102 2.82 0.95 -15.44
N GLN A 103 3.41 -0.13 -14.91
CA GLN A 103 4.24 -1.06 -15.68
C GLN A 103 3.42 -1.89 -16.69
N LEU A 104 2.25 -2.38 -16.28
CA LEU A 104 1.33 -3.12 -17.16
C LEU A 104 0.86 -2.21 -18.31
N ARG A 105 0.48 -0.98 -18.00
CA ARG A 105 0.10 0.01 -19.00
C ARG A 105 1.25 0.30 -19.96
N ALA A 106 2.47 0.50 -19.46
CA ALA A 106 3.65 0.70 -20.30
C ALA A 106 3.96 -0.48 -21.25
N ARG A 107 3.41 -1.68 -20.97
CA ARG A 107 3.50 -2.87 -21.83
C ARG A 107 2.30 -3.02 -22.78
N GLY A 108 1.43 -2.03 -22.85
CA GLY A 108 0.24 -2.04 -23.71
C GLY A 108 -0.95 -2.78 -23.12
N VAL A 109 -0.92 -3.17 -21.84
CA VAL A 109 -2.09 -3.76 -21.17
C VAL A 109 -3.05 -2.62 -20.80
N PRO A 110 -4.27 -2.55 -21.36
CA PRO A 110 -5.19 -1.45 -21.10
C PRO A 110 -5.83 -1.66 -19.72
N ILE A 111 -5.24 -1.07 -18.68
CA ILE A 111 -5.70 -1.13 -17.29
C ILE A 111 -5.87 0.28 -16.71
N CYS A 112 -6.88 0.48 -15.87
CA CYS A 112 -7.05 1.74 -15.16
C CYS A 112 -6.00 1.88 -14.04
N ILE A 113 -5.18 2.93 -14.08
CA ILE A 113 -4.15 3.20 -13.04
C ILE A 113 -4.78 3.40 -11.65
N ARG A 114 -5.99 3.97 -11.59
CA ARG A 114 -6.65 4.35 -10.32
C ARG A 114 -7.31 3.16 -9.61
N CYS A 115 -8.13 2.38 -10.31
CA CYS A 115 -8.90 1.29 -9.69
C CYS A 115 -8.39 -0.11 -10.04
N GLY A 116 -7.59 -0.27 -11.10
CA GLY A 116 -7.11 -1.58 -11.56
C GLY A 116 -8.09 -2.32 -12.48
N TYR A 117 -9.20 -1.70 -12.89
CA TYR A 117 -10.15 -2.31 -13.83
C TYR A 117 -9.51 -2.55 -15.20
N ASP A 118 -9.80 -3.71 -15.77
CA ASP A 118 -9.35 -4.13 -17.10
C ASP A 118 -10.21 -3.43 -18.17
N LEU A 119 -9.56 -2.62 -19.01
CA LEU A 119 -10.22 -1.82 -20.04
C LEU A 119 -10.22 -2.52 -21.41
N ARG A 120 -9.81 -3.79 -21.48
CA ARG A 120 -9.98 -4.60 -22.70
C ARG A 120 -11.47 -4.65 -23.06
N GLY A 121 -11.82 -4.05 -24.20
CA GLY A 121 -13.20 -3.99 -24.69
C GLY A 121 -14.01 -2.78 -24.22
N SER A 122 -13.44 -1.84 -23.46
CA SER A 122 -14.11 -0.56 -23.18
C SER A 122 -14.11 0.32 -24.43
N PRO A 123 -15.28 0.71 -24.98
CA PRO A 123 -15.34 1.60 -26.15
C PRO A 123 -15.03 3.06 -25.80
N THR A 124 -15.06 3.41 -24.51
CA THR A 124 -14.80 4.77 -24.03
C THR A 124 -13.47 4.88 -23.31
N PRO A 125 -12.78 6.04 -23.38
CA PRO A 125 -11.56 6.30 -22.61
C PRO A 125 -11.81 6.46 -21.09
N LYS A 126 -13.07 6.55 -20.67
CA LYS A 126 -13.46 6.61 -19.26
C LYS A 126 -13.56 5.22 -18.66
N CYS A 127 -12.99 5.05 -17.47
CA CYS A 127 -13.16 3.83 -16.69
C CYS A 127 -14.61 3.72 -16.17
N PRO A 128 -15.32 2.61 -16.42
CA PRO A 128 -16.71 2.44 -15.98
C PRO A 128 -16.86 2.35 -14.45
N GLU A 129 -15.82 1.90 -13.74
CA GLU A 129 -15.86 1.74 -12.28
C GLU A 129 -15.63 3.07 -11.53
N CYS A 130 -14.58 3.80 -11.88
CA CYS A 130 -14.14 4.96 -11.10
C CYS A 130 -14.29 6.31 -11.82
N GLY A 131 -14.78 6.30 -13.06
CA GLY A 131 -14.96 7.49 -13.89
C GLY A 131 -13.67 8.20 -14.30
N PHE A 132 -12.50 7.64 -14.00
CA PHE A 132 -11.21 8.26 -14.33
C PHE A 132 -10.98 8.22 -15.84
N ASP A 133 -10.63 9.37 -16.43
CA ASP A 133 -10.20 9.48 -17.82
C ASP A 133 -8.84 8.79 -17.98
N ASN A 134 -8.84 7.63 -18.64
CA ASN A 134 -7.62 6.88 -18.94
C ASN A 134 -7.31 7.02 -20.43
N PRO A 135 -6.45 7.97 -20.84
CA PRO A 135 -6.14 8.15 -22.25
C PRO A 135 -5.59 6.84 -22.84
N PRO A 136 -5.88 6.54 -24.11
CA PRO A 136 -5.35 5.34 -24.76
C PRO A 136 -3.82 5.33 -24.67
N VAL A 137 -3.26 4.14 -24.46
CA VAL A 137 -1.81 3.90 -24.46
C VAL A 137 -1.28 3.86 -25.88
#